data_AF-A0A9X6ZQW9-F1
#
_entry.id   AF-A0A9X6ZQW9-F1
#
_cell.length_a   1.000
_cell.length_b   1.000
_cell.length_c   1.000
_cell.angle_alpha   90.00
_cell.angle_beta   90.00
_cell.angle_gamma   90.00
#
_symmetry.space_group_name_H-M   'P 1'
#
loop_
_entity.id
_entity.type
_entity.pdbx_description
1 polymer ?
#
loop_
_entity_poly.entity_id
_entity_poly.type
_entity_poly.pdbx_seq_one_letter_code
_entity_poly.pdbx_strand_id
1 'polypeptide(L)' 'MMKKVTIEITEQGWNLKAQVGDNVYEEVSVLNQPGHASQTKGDLMEAEWMTDELYEALNSFFCFDVANALLES' A
#
# COMPACT_ATOMS: atom_id res chain seq x y z
N MET A 1 20.43 -1.59 9.77
CA MET A 1 19.26 -0.69 9.76
C MET A 1 18.02 -1.56 9.60
N MET A 2 17.04 -1.44 10.51
CA MET A 2 15.80 -2.21 10.41
C MET A 2 14.92 -1.62 9.31
N LYS A 3 14.34 -2.47 8.47
CA LYS A 3 13.27 -2.13 7.53
C LYS A 3 11.99 -2.84 7.97
N LYS A 4 10.87 -2.13 7.99
CA LYS A 4 9.56 -2.67 8.38
C LYS A 4 8.49 -2.17 7.42
N VAL A 5 7.58 -3.05 7.03
CA VAL A 5 6.35 -2.68 6.30
C VAL A 5 5.14 -3.05 7.15
N THR A 6 4.10 -2.23 7.09
CA THR A 6 2.80 -2.48 7.71
C THR A 6 1.72 -2.10 6.71
N ILE A 7 0.77 -3.00 6.49
CA ILE A 7 -0.35 -2.80 5.56
C ILE A 7 -1.63 -2.91 6.38
N GLU A 8 -2.46 -1.87 6.32
CA GLU A 8 -3.84 -1.89 6.83
C GLU A 8 -4.78 -1.93 5.64
N ILE A 9 -5.70 -2.90 5.62
CA ILE A 9 -6.67 -3.09 4.54
C ILE A 9 -8.08 -3.03 5.14
N THR A 10 -8.96 -2.27 4.49
CA THR A 10 -10.35 -2.04 4.88
C THR A 10 -11.24 -2.10 3.63
N GLU A 11 -12.56 -2.11 3.81
CA GLU A 11 -13.51 -2.00 2.69
C GLU A 11 -13.38 -0.64 1.94
N GLN A 12 -12.77 0.37 2.57
CA GLN A 12 -12.52 1.69 1.94
C GLN A 12 -11.19 1.75 1.18
N GLY A 13 -10.36 0.71 1.19
CA GLY A 13 -9.03 0.69 0.55
C GLY A 13 -7.92 0.25 1.51
N TRP A 14 -6.69 0.69 1.27
CA TRP A 14 -5.52 0.28 2.05
C TRP A 14 -4.52 1.41 2.30
N ASN A 15 -3.78 1.27 3.40
CA ASN A 15 -2.69 2.14 3.78
C ASN A 15 -1.41 1.30 3.99
N LEU A 16 -0.39 1.58 3.19
CA LEU A 16 0.92 0.96 3.28
C LEU A 16 1.89 1.93 3.96
N LYS A 17 2.45 1.51 5.08
CA LYS A 17 3.51 2.22 5.81
C LYS A 17 4.82 1.46 5.76
N ALA A 18 5.87 2.12 5.32
CA ALA A 18 7.22 1.58 5.36
C ALA A 18 8.10 2.43 6.29
N GLN A 19 8.82 1.78 7.20
CA GLN A 19 9.77 2.40 8.11
C GLN A 19 11.18 1.91 7.79
N VAL A 20 12.11 2.84 7.58
CA VAL A 20 13.52 2.57 7.31
C VAL A 20 14.38 3.44 8.21
N GLY A 21 14.90 2.84 9.28
CA GLY A 21 15.49 3.61 10.37
C GLY A 21 14.45 4.54 11.01
N ASP A 22 14.73 5.84 11.00
CA ASP A 22 13.84 6.88 11.55
C ASP A 22 12.89 7.48 10.49
N ASN A 23 13.07 7.12 9.21
CA ASN A 23 12.22 7.62 8.14
C ASN A 23 10.96 6.77 8.00
N VAL A 24 9.81 7.43 7.82
CA VAL A 24 8.50 6.80 7.60
C VAL A 24 7.95 7.27 6.27
N TYR A 25 7.55 6.31 5.44
CA TYR A 25 6.93 6.51 4.14
C TYR A 25 5.53 5.91 4.20
N GLU A 26 4.57 6.57 3.56
CA GLU A 26 3.16 6.19 3.61
C GLU A 26 2.54 6.35 2.22
N GLU A 27 1.86 5.31 1.76
CA GLU A 27 1.03 5.31 0.56
C GLU A 27 -0.41 4.94 0.93
N VAL A 28 -1.36 5.72 0.44
CA VAL A 28 -2.78 5.52 0.73
C VAL A 28 -3.57 5.38 -0.56
N SER A 29 -4.31 4.29 -0.67
CA SER A 29 -5.19 3.99 -1.79
C SER A 29 -6.62 3.84 -1.28
N VAL A 30 -7.55 4.52 -1.95
CA VAL A 30 -8.97 4.54 -1.60
C VAL A 30 -9.76 3.80 -2.67
N LEU A 31 -10.63 2.89 -2.25
CA LEU A 31 -11.59 2.21 -3.11
C LEU A 31 -12.81 3.13 -3.28
N ASN A 32 -12.99 3.72 -4.47
CA ASN A 32 -14.10 4.64 -4.72
C ASN A 32 -15.40 3.90 -5.06
N GLN A 33 -15.26 2.73 -5.68
CA GLN A 33 -16.34 1.81 -6.05
C GLN A 33 -15.73 0.40 -6.27
N PRO A 34 -16.53 -0.67 -6.26
CA PRO A 34 -16.04 -2.02 -6.59
C PRO A 34 -15.24 -2.02 -7.90
N GLY A 35 -14.08 -2.66 -7.87
CA GLY A 35 -13.18 -2.76 -9.01
C GLY A 35 -12.38 -1.49 -9.32
N HIS A 36 -12.49 -0.42 -8.53
CA HIS A 36 -11.81 0.85 -8.81
C HIS A 36 -11.22 1.50 -7.55
N ALA A 37 -9.89 1.51 -7.49
CA ALA A 37 -9.12 2.21 -6.47
C ALA A 37 -8.37 3.42 -7.06
N SER A 38 -8.10 4.41 -6.22
CA SER A 38 -7.29 5.57 -6.57
C SER A 38 -6.28 5.85 -5.46
N GLN A 39 -5.03 6.06 -5.85
CA GLN A 39 -3.98 6.49 -4.94
C GLN A 39 -4.22 7.96 -4.57
N THR A 40 -4.28 8.24 -3.27
CA THR A 40 -4.63 9.56 -2.73
C THR A 40 -3.47 10.22 -2.00
N LYS A 41 -2.44 9.46 -1.63
CA LYS A 41 -1.26 9.98 -0.93
C LYS A 41 -0.04 9.11 -1.18
N GLY A 42 1.10 9.79 -1.33
CA GLY A 42 2.43 9.18 -1.38
C GLY A 42 2.66 8.40 -2.66
N ASP A 43 3.91 8.07 -2.91
CA ASP A 43 4.33 7.07 -3.89
C ASP A 43 5.60 6.43 -3.33
N LEU A 44 5.52 5.14 -3.01
CA LEU A 44 6.66 4.42 -2.45
C LEU A 44 7.73 4.10 -3.51
N MET A 45 7.39 4.23 -4.80
CA MET A 45 8.30 3.99 -5.92
C MET A 45 9.43 5.03 -5.97
N GLU A 46 9.18 6.27 -5.54
CA GLU A 46 10.18 7.35 -5.60
C GLU A 46 11.17 7.36 -4.43
N ALA A 47 11.02 6.45 -3.45
CA ALA A 47 11.85 6.46 -2.27
C ALA A 47 13.23 5.81 -2.53
N GLU A 48 14.32 6.54 -2.30
CA GLU A 48 15.71 6.09 -2.59
C GLU A 48 16.11 4.75 -1.94
N TRP A 49 15.44 4.34 -0.86
CA TRP A 49 15.71 3.08 -0.17
C TRP A 49 14.97 1.87 -0.77
N MET A 50 13.98 2.13 -1.63
CA MET A 50 13.13 1.14 -2.29
C MET A 50 13.91 0.50 -3.44
N THR A 51 13.96 -0.83 -3.45
CA THR A 51 14.52 -1.59 -4.57
C THR A 51 13.39 -2.05 -5.48
N ASP A 52 13.67 -2.20 -6.78
CA ASP A 52 12.69 -2.69 -7.76
C ASP A 52 12.02 -4.00 -7.29
N GLU A 53 12.79 -4.96 -6.78
CA GLU A 53 12.28 -6.23 -6.27
C GLU A 53 11.30 -6.07 -5.08
N LEU A 54 11.55 -5.09 -4.20
CA LEU A 54 10.67 -4.85 -3.06
C LEU A 54 9.41 -4.09 -3.50
N TYR A 55 9.56 -3.14 -4.42
CA TYR A 55 8.43 -2.47 -5.04
C TYR A 55 7.53 -3.47 -5.75
N GLU A 56 8.06 -4.37 -6.56
CA GLU A 56 7.30 -5.45 -7.22
C GLU A 56 6.59 -6.35 -6.20
N ALA A 57 7.25 -6.70 -5.09
CA ALA A 57 6.63 -7.51 -4.04
C ALA A 57 5.49 -6.79 -3.31
N LEU A 58 5.58 -5.47 -3.14
CA LEU A 58 4.55 -4.65 -2.49
C LEU A 58 3.42 -4.24 -3.44
N ASN A 59 3.72 -4.04 -4.72
CA ASN A 59 2.78 -3.70 -5.79
C ASN A 59 2.01 -4.94 -6.28
N SER A 60 1.50 -5.72 -5.32
CA SER A 60 0.66 -6.89 -5.56
C SER A 60 -0.82 -6.46 -5.57
N PHE A 61 -1.63 -7.12 -6.40
CA PHE A 61 -3.08 -6.99 -6.37
C PHE A 61 -3.72 -7.46 -5.05
N PHE A 62 -2.97 -8.10 -4.15
CA PHE A 62 -3.47 -8.59 -2.87
C PHE A 62 -4.27 -7.54 -2.07
N CYS A 63 -3.74 -6.32 -1.91
CA CYS A 63 -4.43 -5.30 -1.11
C CYS A 63 -5.76 -4.87 -1.76
N PHE A 64 -5.75 -4.75 -3.09
CA PHE A 64 -6.93 -4.41 -3.88
C PHE A 64 -7.98 -5.52 -3.81
N ASP A 65 -7.59 -6.79 -3.99
CA ASP A 65 -8.50 -7.93 -3.98
C ASP A 65 -9.15 -8.11 -2.60
N VAL A 66 -8.37 -7.97 -1.52
CA VAL A 66 -8.89 -8.04 -0.15
C VAL A 66 -9.85 -6.88 0.14
N ALA A 67 -9.53 -5.66 -0.27
CA ALA A 67 -10.42 -4.51 -0.07
C ALA A 67 -11.75 -4.68 -0.81
N ASN A 68 -11.74 -5.18 -2.05
CA ASN A 68 -12.97 -5.50 -2.78
C ASN A 68 -13.76 -6.62 -2.10
N ALA A 69 -13.11 -7.70 -1.66
CA ALA A 69 -13.78 -8.80 -0.98
C ALA A 69 -14.41 -8.37 0.35
N LEU A 70 -13.77 -7.45 1.09
CA LEU A 70 -14.33 -6.85 2.30
C LEU A 70 -15.55 -5.97 2.01
N LEU A 71 -15.57 -5.25 0.88
CA LEU A 71 -16.72 -4.43 0.47
C LEU A 71 -17.93 -5.28 0.07
N GLU A 72 -17.70 -6.50 -0.42
CA GLU A 72 -18.74 -7.43 -0.87
C GLU A 72 -19.23 -8.41 0.22
N SER A 73 -18.62 -8.43 1.42
CA SER A 73 -18.96 -9.34 2.52
C SER A 73 -20.05 -8.81 3.45
#